data_AF-A0AAN6MB46-F1
#
_entry.id   AF-A0AAN6MB46-F1
#
_cell.length_a   1.000
_cell.length_b   1.000
_cell.length_c   1.000
_cell.angle_alpha   90.00
_cell.angle_beta   90.00
_cell.angle_gamma   90.00
#
_symmetry.space_group_name_H-M   'P 1'
#
loop_
_entity.id
_entity.type
_entity.pdbx_description
1 polymer ?
#
loop_
_entity_poly.entity_id
_entity_poly.type
_entity_poly.pdbx_seq_one_letter_code
_entity_poly.pdbx_strand_id
1 'polypeptide(L)'
;MASFPLFPCFPVEIQCAVWAFAAALDPEPEVCLVWPAYLDFESSPSRRSDDPALPFIVDTDWPAVVHVCRIAREAAFKSGAVRLRYSPVAGFAVPYRHFMPAIDTLYCGRYQYIALCRFLNRPENTHIAQDLRHLALEISASIPISDIAVVIRKRAIYLRTLSLVLPGTMNLRSPAVSFLHPARRCRLRNFSDDTLDEVTMASIPFPRPGETQPMPLRKYLDHSRAGLDRHIRDWSVGGDDSEGTAWSTKEDSFSRLEITAQTFVEYHGTGQTEGKQEEEQWVEVCRDRLLDESGMAPKPRRVRAEDRKNPEEYRVLDDDSRMYTMEEFDADVKRDHPEYTGFYSPNAGLGD
;
A
#
# COMPACT_ATOMS: atom_id res chain seq x y z
N MET A 1 -21.21 -5.79 -30.15
CA MET A 1 -21.86 -6.38 -28.95
C MET A 1 -23.06 -7.18 -29.40
N ALA A 2 -23.05 -8.50 -29.20
CA ALA A 2 -24.23 -9.32 -29.43
C ALA A 2 -25.21 -9.06 -28.26
N SER A 3 -26.42 -8.58 -28.55
CA SER A 3 -27.45 -8.50 -27.53
C SER A 3 -27.89 -9.93 -27.17
N PHE A 4 -28.22 -10.17 -25.90
CA PHE A 4 -28.83 -11.42 -25.45
C PHE A 4 -30.35 -11.19 -25.31
N PRO A 5 -31.12 -11.23 -26.42
CA PRO A 5 -32.50 -10.73 -26.45
C PRO A 5 -33.46 -11.53 -25.57
N LEU A 6 -33.07 -12.74 -25.15
CA LEU A 6 -33.87 -13.61 -24.30
C LEU A 6 -33.78 -13.27 -22.81
N PHE A 7 -32.77 -12.49 -22.38
CA PHE A 7 -32.57 -12.18 -20.97
C PHE A 7 -33.78 -11.51 -20.30
N PRO A 8 -34.42 -10.49 -20.90
CA PRO A 8 -35.59 -9.85 -20.31
C PRO A 8 -36.82 -10.78 -20.23
N CYS A 9 -36.83 -11.89 -20.97
CA CYS A 9 -37.91 -12.87 -20.96
C CYS A 9 -37.81 -13.88 -19.81
N PHE A 10 -36.70 -13.93 -19.08
CA PHE A 10 -36.58 -14.81 -17.92
C PHE A 10 -37.43 -14.33 -16.74
N PRO A 11 -37.88 -15.23 -15.84
CA PRO A 11 -38.43 -14.85 -14.54
C PRO A 11 -37.47 -13.94 -13.76
N VAL A 12 -38.01 -13.03 -12.96
CA VAL A 12 -37.22 -12.03 -12.21
C VAL A 12 -36.21 -12.68 -11.28
N GLU A 13 -36.53 -13.85 -10.73
CA GLU A 13 -35.65 -14.64 -9.87
C GLU A 13 -34.40 -15.11 -10.61
N ILE A 14 -34.57 -15.56 -11.87
CA ILE A 14 -33.46 -15.99 -12.73
C ILE A 14 -32.63 -14.79 -13.16
N GLN A 15 -33.27 -13.67 -13.52
CA GLN A 15 -32.54 -12.43 -13.84
C GLN A 15 -31.69 -11.97 -12.65
N CYS A 16 -32.26 -11.97 -11.44
CA CYS A 16 -31.53 -11.62 -10.21
C CYS A 16 -30.37 -12.59 -9.94
N ALA A 17 -30.56 -13.90 -10.12
CA ALA A 17 -29.51 -14.89 -9.94
C ALA A 17 -28.34 -14.69 -10.93
N VAL A 18 -28.65 -14.43 -12.21
CA VAL A 18 -27.63 -14.13 -13.23
C VAL A 18 -26.87 -12.85 -12.87
N TRP A 19 -27.56 -11.80 -12.43
CA TRP A 19 -26.89 -10.56 -12.04
C TRP A 19 -26.05 -10.71 -10.78
N ALA A 20 -26.52 -11.47 -9.77
CA ALA A 20 -25.74 -11.77 -8.58
C ALA A 20 -24.47 -12.56 -8.93
N PHE A 21 -24.57 -13.54 -9.82
CA PHE A 21 -23.42 -14.28 -10.33
C PHE A 21 -22.44 -13.36 -11.07
N ALA A 22 -22.95 -12.50 -11.97
CA ALA A 22 -22.12 -11.56 -12.72
C ALA A 22 -21.43 -10.51 -11.83
N ALA A 23 -22.09 -10.09 -10.74
CA ALA A 23 -21.52 -9.18 -9.76
C ALA A 23 -20.39 -9.82 -8.93
N ALA A 24 -20.38 -11.15 -8.83
CA ALA A 24 -19.40 -11.92 -8.08
C ALA A 24 -18.21 -12.43 -8.92
N LEU A 25 -18.17 -12.11 -10.22
CA LEU A 25 -17.09 -12.54 -11.12
C LEU A 25 -15.75 -11.87 -10.81
N ASP A 26 -14.68 -12.57 -11.20
CA ASP A 26 -13.29 -12.43 -10.77
C ASP A 26 -12.87 -11.04 -10.26
N PRO A 27 -12.56 -10.91 -8.96
CA PRO A 27 -12.11 -9.64 -8.40
C PRO A 27 -10.82 -9.18 -9.08
N GLU A 28 -10.80 -7.93 -9.55
CA GLU A 28 -9.58 -7.29 -10.01
C GLU A 28 -8.58 -7.15 -8.84
N PRO A 29 -7.27 -7.36 -9.08
CA PRO A 29 -6.24 -7.06 -8.10
C PRO A 29 -6.29 -5.59 -7.67
N GLU A 30 -6.36 -5.33 -6.37
CA GLU A 30 -6.35 -3.98 -5.81
C GLU A 30 -5.17 -3.82 -4.83
N VAL A 31 -4.90 -2.56 -4.43
CA VAL A 31 -3.87 -2.24 -3.44
C VAL A 31 -4.52 -2.02 -2.07
N CYS A 32 -4.17 -2.87 -1.11
CA CYS A 32 -4.57 -2.70 0.29
C CYS A 32 -3.55 -1.83 1.02
N LEU A 33 -3.91 -0.57 1.22
CA LEU A 33 -3.12 0.36 2.02
C LEU A 33 -3.31 0.01 3.50
N VAL A 34 -2.23 -0.38 4.18
CA VAL A 34 -2.26 -0.58 5.64
C VAL A 34 -2.70 0.74 6.30
N TRP A 35 -3.51 0.64 7.34
CA TRP A 35 -3.98 1.81 8.10
C TRP A 35 -3.87 1.55 9.60
N PRO A 36 -3.53 2.54 10.44
CA PRO A 36 -3.11 3.92 10.08
C PRO A 36 -1.75 4.05 9.38
N ALA A 37 -1.53 5.15 8.65
CA ALA A 37 -0.29 5.51 7.96
C ALA A 37 0.92 5.61 8.91
N TYR A 38 0.65 5.96 10.18
CA TYR A 38 1.63 6.01 11.24
C TYR A 38 1.28 5.03 12.36
N LEU A 39 2.13 4.03 12.55
CA LEU A 39 2.05 3.08 13.67
C LEU A 39 3.27 3.30 14.56
N ASP A 40 3.04 3.83 15.76
CA ASP A 40 4.12 4.18 16.68
C ASP A 40 4.74 2.92 17.28
N PHE A 41 5.98 2.65 16.89
CA PHE A 41 6.72 1.52 17.41
C PHE A 41 7.53 1.85 18.66
N GLU A 42 7.90 3.13 18.84
CA GLU A 42 8.91 3.55 19.81
C GLU A 42 8.33 3.65 21.22
N SER A 43 7.03 3.92 21.35
CA SER A 43 6.43 4.25 22.65
C SER A 43 6.06 3.05 23.52
N SER A 44 5.86 1.83 22.98
CA SER A 44 5.72 0.64 23.85
C SER A 44 5.78 -0.73 23.12
N PRO A 45 6.76 -1.61 23.41
CA PRO A 45 6.82 -2.94 22.79
C PRO A 45 5.70 -3.90 23.23
N SER A 46 4.92 -3.56 24.27
CA SER A 46 3.90 -4.43 24.85
C SER A 46 2.46 -4.10 24.43
N ARG A 47 2.21 -3.00 23.71
CA ARG A 47 0.85 -2.59 23.40
C ARG A 47 0.44 -3.02 21.98
N ARG A 48 -0.64 -3.81 21.90
CA ARG A 48 -1.37 -4.12 20.65
C ARG A 48 -2.03 -2.88 20.02
N SER A 49 -2.01 -1.73 20.69
CA SER A 49 -2.58 -0.48 20.19
C SER A 49 -1.95 -0.02 18.89
N ASP A 50 -0.73 -0.45 18.58
CA ASP A 50 0.03 0.01 17.41
C ASP A 50 0.07 -1.05 16.29
N ASP A 51 -0.88 -1.98 16.29
CA ASP A 51 -1.09 -2.89 15.16
C ASP A 51 -1.87 -2.22 14.03
N PRO A 52 -1.71 -2.69 12.79
CA PRO A 52 -2.64 -2.37 11.70
C PRO A 52 -4.09 -2.61 12.12
N ALA A 53 -4.99 -1.68 11.79
CA ALA A 53 -6.40 -1.88 12.08
C ALA A 53 -7.00 -2.91 11.12
N LEU A 54 -7.92 -3.71 11.66
CA LEU A 54 -8.67 -4.72 10.92
C LEU A 54 -10.16 -4.35 10.86
N PRO A 55 -10.90 -4.82 9.84
CA PRO A 55 -10.42 -5.66 8.74
C PRO A 55 -9.61 -4.89 7.70
N PHE A 56 -8.72 -5.60 7.00
CA PHE A 56 -8.08 -5.05 5.80
C PHE A 56 -9.09 -4.96 4.66
N ILE A 57 -9.06 -3.82 3.96
CA ILE A 57 -10.04 -3.42 2.97
C ILE A 57 -9.33 -2.82 1.76
N VAL A 58 -9.90 -3.03 0.58
CA VAL A 58 -9.49 -2.36 -0.65
C VAL A 58 -10.64 -1.52 -1.19
N ASP A 59 -10.34 -0.34 -1.72
CA ASP A 59 -11.30 0.40 -2.55
C ASP A 59 -11.43 -0.34 -3.89
N THR A 60 -12.65 -0.54 -4.37
CA THR A 60 -12.90 -1.17 -5.67
C THR A 60 -13.56 -0.18 -6.61
N ASP A 61 -13.61 -0.51 -7.90
CA ASP A 61 -14.53 0.16 -8.80
C ASP A 61 -15.98 -0.19 -8.53
N TRP A 62 -16.87 0.64 -9.06
CA TRP A 62 -18.26 0.26 -9.23
C TRP A 62 -18.35 -0.88 -10.25
N PRO A 63 -18.89 -2.05 -9.87
CA PRO A 63 -19.01 -3.15 -10.83
C PRO A 63 -19.89 -2.74 -12.01
N ALA A 64 -19.48 -3.06 -13.23
CA ALA A 64 -20.21 -2.67 -14.45
C ALA A 64 -21.72 -3.01 -14.38
N VAL A 65 -22.06 -4.13 -13.71
CA VAL A 65 -23.44 -4.58 -13.48
C VAL A 65 -24.33 -3.53 -12.79
N VAL A 66 -23.80 -2.67 -11.92
CA VAL A 66 -24.58 -1.63 -11.23
C VAL A 66 -24.99 -0.47 -12.15
N HIS A 67 -24.37 -0.39 -13.34
CA HIS A 67 -24.63 0.62 -14.36
C HIS A 67 -25.56 0.13 -15.48
N VAL A 68 -25.85 -1.17 -15.57
CA VAL A 68 -26.65 -1.75 -16.67
C VAL A 68 -28.12 -1.33 -16.59
N CYS A 69 -28.80 -1.67 -15.48
CA CYS A 69 -30.20 -1.35 -15.26
C CYS A 69 -30.55 -1.37 -13.77
N ARG A 70 -31.77 -0.96 -13.43
CA ARG A 70 -32.25 -0.92 -12.04
C ARG A 70 -32.28 -2.30 -11.38
N ILE A 71 -32.77 -3.33 -12.08
CA ILE A 71 -32.87 -4.70 -11.54
C ILE A 71 -31.48 -5.27 -11.22
N ALA A 72 -30.53 -5.08 -12.13
CA ALA A 72 -29.14 -5.51 -11.95
C ALA A 72 -28.49 -4.86 -10.73
N ARG A 73 -28.69 -3.54 -10.57
CA ARG A 73 -28.21 -2.80 -9.40
C ARG A 73 -28.83 -3.30 -8.10
N GLU A 74 -30.15 -3.50 -8.06
CA GLU A 74 -30.84 -4.02 -6.88
C GLU A 74 -30.36 -5.44 -6.52
N ALA A 75 -30.13 -6.31 -7.52
CA ALA A 75 -29.59 -7.65 -7.33
C ALA A 75 -28.14 -7.63 -6.79
N ALA A 76 -27.29 -6.75 -7.33
CA ALA A 76 -25.92 -6.58 -6.87
C ALA A 76 -25.83 -6.14 -5.40
N PHE A 77 -26.70 -5.23 -4.96
CA PHE A 77 -26.77 -4.83 -3.55
C PHE A 77 -27.40 -5.90 -2.66
N LYS A 78 -28.50 -6.53 -3.09
CA LYS A 78 -29.19 -7.57 -2.29
C LYS A 78 -28.34 -8.83 -2.10
N SER A 79 -27.50 -9.17 -3.07
CA SER A 79 -26.58 -10.32 -2.98
C SER A 79 -25.42 -10.07 -2.02
N GLY A 80 -25.17 -8.83 -1.61
CA GLY A 80 -23.99 -8.47 -0.81
C GLY A 80 -22.67 -8.52 -1.59
N ALA A 81 -22.73 -8.73 -2.92
CA ALA A 81 -21.56 -8.71 -3.80
C ALA A 81 -20.90 -7.32 -3.83
N VAL A 82 -21.70 -6.26 -3.66
CA VAL A 82 -21.21 -4.89 -3.55
C VAL A 82 -21.40 -4.39 -2.12
N ARG A 83 -20.29 -4.16 -1.42
CA ARG A 83 -20.29 -3.51 -0.11
C ARG A 83 -19.97 -2.04 -0.27
N LEU A 84 -20.64 -1.21 0.50
CA LEU A 84 -20.48 0.24 0.45
C LEU A 84 -20.10 0.77 1.82
N ARG A 85 -19.22 1.78 1.85
CA ARG A 85 -18.88 2.55 3.05
C ARG A 85 -18.96 4.04 2.76
N TYR A 86 -19.15 4.86 3.78
CA TYR A 86 -19.21 6.31 3.57
C TYR A 86 -17.81 6.90 3.32
N SER A 87 -17.68 7.73 2.27
CA SER A 87 -16.49 8.55 2.03
C SER A 87 -16.85 10.02 2.25
N PRO A 88 -16.30 10.69 3.27
CA PRO A 88 -16.45 12.13 3.46
C PRO A 88 -15.97 12.96 2.27
N VAL A 89 -14.90 12.53 1.61
CA VAL A 89 -14.34 13.27 0.46
C VAL A 89 -15.26 13.16 -0.76
N ALA A 90 -15.82 11.98 -1.00
CA ALA A 90 -16.79 11.79 -2.08
C ALA A 90 -18.15 12.41 -1.75
N GLY A 91 -18.51 12.47 -0.46
CA GLY A 91 -19.83 12.90 0.01
C GLY A 91 -20.93 11.83 -0.17
N PHE A 92 -20.55 10.61 -0.54
CA PHE A 92 -21.47 9.48 -0.73
C PHE A 92 -20.79 8.14 -0.43
N ALA A 93 -21.56 7.06 -0.53
CA ALA A 93 -21.08 5.71 -0.25
C ALA A 93 -20.28 5.13 -1.43
N VAL A 94 -19.06 4.65 -1.18
CA VAL A 94 -18.15 4.11 -2.20
C VAL A 94 -17.98 2.60 -2.04
N PRO A 95 -17.77 1.86 -3.14
CA PRO A 95 -17.64 0.42 -3.10
C PRO A 95 -16.30 -0.02 -2.52
N TYR A 96 -16.34 -1.13 -1.80
CA TYR A 96 -15.17 -1.78 -1.26
C TYR A 96 -15.35 -3.29 -1.18
N ARG A 97 -14.24 -3.99 -0.94
CA ARG A 97 -14.26 -5.38 -0.48
C ARG A 97 -13.17 -5.62 0.56
N HIS A 98 -13.27 -6.77 1.23
CA HIS A 98 -12.19 -7.23 2.10
C HIS A 98 -10.95 -7.56 1.27
N PHE A 99 -9.79 -7.29 1.85
CA PHE A 99 -8.50 -7.67 1.29
C PHE A 99 -8.43 -9.19 1.10
N MET A 100 -7.98 -9.59 -0.08
CA MET A 100 -7.82 -10.97 -0.48
C MET A 100 -6.32 -11.23 -0.73
N PRO A 101 -5.59 -11.79 0.25
CA PRO A 101 -4.12 -11.89 0.19
C PRO A 101 -3.58 -12.63 -1.05
N ALA A 102 -4.41 -13.51 -1.63
CA ALA A 102 -4.06 -14.31 -2.80
C ALA A 102 -4.02 -13.52 -4.12
N ILE A 103 -4.68 -12.36 -4.20
CA ILE A 103 -4.80 -11.55 -5.42
C ILE A 103 -4.37 -10.09 -5.22
N ASP A 104 -4.57 -9.55 -4.02
CA ASP A 104 -4.32 -8.15 -3.73
C ASP A 104 -2.88 -7.91 -3.32
N THR A 105 -2.43 -6.68 -3.51
CA THR A 105 -1.14 -6.22 -3.04
C THR A 105 -1.28 -5.53 -1.69
N LEU A 106 -0.66 -6.07 -0.64
CA LEU A 106 -0.59 -5.38 0.65
C LEU A 106 0.51 -4.31 0.57
N TYR A 107 0.16 -3.04 0.73
CA TYR A 107 1.12 -1.94 0.75
C TYR A 107 1.49 -1.54 2.18
N CYS A 108 2.78 -1.32 2.42
CA CYS A 108 3.31 -0.88 3.70
C CYS A 108 4.31 0.27 3.54
N GLY A 109 4.02 1.40 4.20
CA GLY A 109 4.90 2.56 4.28
C GLY A 109 5.98 2.44 5.35
N ARG A 110 6.93 3.38 5.34
CA ARG A 110 8.04 3.44 6.32
C ARG A 110 7.58 3.36 7.77
N TYR A 111 6.56 4.14 8.10
CA TYR A 111 6.04 4.29 9.46
C TYR A 111 5.11 3.15 9.90
N GLN A 112 4.95 2.13 9.07
CA GLN A 112 4.11 0.96 9.34
C GLN A 112 4.92 -0.33 9.34
N TYR A 113 6.08 -0.33 8.67
CA TYR A 113 6.88 -1.50 8.36
C TYR A 113 7.11 -2.42 9.55
N ILE A 114 7.60 -1.87 10.66
CA ILE A 114 7.96 -2.70 11.81
C ILE A 114 6.71 -3.30 12.48
N ALA A 115 5.63 -2.52 12.57
CA ALA A 115 4.35 -2.98 13.09
C ALA A 115 3.76 -4.09 12.20
N LEU A 116 3.81 -3.94 10.87
CA LEU A 116 3.37 -4.97 9.94
C LEU A 116 4.20 -6.24 10.05
N CYS A 117 5.53 -6.13 10.13
CA CYS A 117 6.42 -7.27 10.33
C CYS A 117 6.06 -8.05 11.60
N ARG A 118 5.79 -7.33 12.71
CA ARG A 118 5.31 -7.95 13.96
C ARG A 118 3.95 -8.60 13.77
N PHE A 119 3.00 -7.90 13.15
CA PHE A 119 1.65 -8.38 12.88
C PHE A 119 1.67 -9.71 12.11
N LEU A 120 2.40 -9.78 11.00
CA LEU A 120 2.52 -10.99 10.17
C LEU A 120 3.26 -12.13 10.87
N ASN A 121 4.08 -11.83 11.88
CA ASN A 121 4.80 -12.85 12.64
C ASN A 121 3.97 -13.55 13.72
N ARG A 122 2.77 -13.07 14.01
CA ARG A 122 1.90 -13.63 15.05
C ARG A 122 1.13 -14.86 14.58
N PRO A 123 0.98 -15.89 15.42
CA PRO A 123 0.26 -17.11 15.06
C PRO A 123 -1.17 -16.87 14.55
N GLU A 124 -1.92 -15.95 15.16
CA GLU A 124 -3.29 -15.62 14.77
C GLU A 124 -3.42 -15.06 13.34
N ASN A 125 -2.37 -14.43 12.83
CA ASN A 125 -2.32 -13.81 11.50
C ASN A 125 -1.63 -14.69 10.46
N THR A 126 -1.33 -15.95 10.81
CA THR A 126 -0.61 -16.88 9.92
C THR A 126 -1.33 -17.06 8.59
N HIS A 127 -2.66 -17.11 8.58
CA HIS A 127 -3.45 -17.25 7.36
C HIS A 127 -3.23 -16.07 6.40
N ILE A 128 -3.25 -14.82 6.90
CA ILE A 128 -2.96 -13.63 6.07
C ILE A 128 -1.55 -13.72 5.49
N ALA A 129 -0.56 -14.07 6.32
CA ALA A 129 0.82 -14.13 5.87
C ALA A 129 1.04 -15.25 4.84
N GLN A 130 0.51 -16.45 5.07
CA GLN A 130 0.66 -17.59 4.17
C GLN A 130 -0.10 -17.39 2.86
N ASP A 131 -1.28 -16.76 2.88
CA ASP A 131 -2.04 -16.51 1.67
C ASP A 131 -1.55 -15.29 0.88
N LEU A 132 -0.66 -14.47 1.46
CA LEU A 132 -0.10 -13.29 0.81
C LEU A 132 0.72 -13.67 -0.43
N ARG A 133 0.34 -13.12 -1.59
CA ARG A 133 1.04 -13.30 -2.87
C ARG A 133 1.78 -12.04 -3.33
N HIS A 134 1.29 -10.86 -2.96
CA HIS A 134 1.87 -9.59 -3.43
C HIS A 134 2.05 -8.63 -2.25
N LEU A 135 3.28 -8.13 -2.10
CA LEU A 135 3.65 -7.16 -1.08
C LEU A 135 4.31 -5.96 -1.75
N ALA A 136 3.84 -4.77 -1.43
CA ALA A 136 4.45 -3.53 -1.84
C ALA A 136 5.04 -2.81 -0.62
N LEU A 137 6.32 -2.47 -0.69
CA LEU A 137 7.00 -1.70 0.34
C LEU A 137 7.40 -0.36 -0.23
N GLU A 138 7.15 0.70 0.52
CA GLU A 138 7.83 1.97 0.28
C GLU A 138 9.34 1.75 0.25
N ILE A 139 10.05 2.41 -0.68
CA ILE A 139 11.48 2.19 -0.87
C ILE A 139 12.28 2.38 0.43
N SER A 140 11.89 3.34 1.25
CA SER A 140 12.54 3.64 2.53
C SER A 140 12.26 2.59 3.62
N ALA A 141 11.15 1.85 3.51
CA ALA A 141 10.79 0.73 4.38
C ALA A 141 11.57 -0.54 4.03
N SER A 142 12.09 -0.63 2.80
CA SER A 142 12.85 -1.78 2.32
C SER A 142 14.30 -1.83 2.85
N ILE A 143 14.70 -0.88 3.70
CA ILE A 143 16.09 -0.70 4.14
C ILE A 143 16.19 -0.93 5.65
N PRO A 144 16.93 -1.96 6.11
CA PRO A 144 17.66 -2.95 5.32
C PRO A 144 16.75 -4.06 4.76
N ILE A 145 17.03 -4.51 3.53
CA ILE A 145 16.22 -5.54 2.84
C ILE A 145 16.29 -6.92 3.53
N SER A 146 17.29 -7.13 4.38
CA SER A 146 17.42 -8.34 5.19
C SER A 146 16.25 -8.55 6.12
N ASP A 147 15.65 -7.47 6.62
CA ASP A 147 14.57 -7.57 7.62
C ASP A 147 13.30 -8.13 6.96
N ILE A 148 13.01 -7.71 5.73
CA ILE A 148 11.88 -8.25 4.99
C ILE A 148 12.16 -9.69 4.55
N ALA A 149 13.41 -10.02 4.22
CA ALA A 149 13.81 -11.39 3.90
C ALA A 149 13.41 -12.37 5.02
N VAL A 150 13.56 -11.96 6.28
CA VAL A 150 13.16 -12.78 7.44
C VAL A 150 11.65 -13.03 7.44
N VAL A 151 10.84 -11.99 7.17
CA VAL A 151 9.38 -12.11 7.16
C VAL A 151 8.90 -13.00 6.01
N ILE A 152 9.44 -12.80 4.80
CA ILE A 152 9.11 -13.62 3.63
C ILE A 152 9.44 -15.08 3.92
N ARG A 153 10.67 -15.34 4.39
CA ARG A 153 11.16 -16.69 4.68
C ARG A 153 10.36 -17.42 5.77
N LYS A 154 9.88 -16.72 6.79
CA LYS A 154 9.23 -17.35 7.96
C LYS A 154 7.72 -17.38 7.90
N ARG A 155 7.09 -16.44 7.18
CA ARG A 155 5.64 -16.18 7.28
C ARG A 155 4.99 -16.04 5.92
N ALA A 156 5.51 -15.15 5.06
CA ALA A 156 5.00 -14.94 3.71
C ALA A 156 5.69 -15.85 2.69
N ILE A 157 5.68 -17.15 2.97
CA ILE A 157 6.53 -18.11 2.26
C ILE A 157 6.14 -18.31 0.80
N TYR A 158 4.89 -17.98 0.44
CA TYR A 158 4.34 -18.10 -0.91
C TYR A 158 4.28 -16.76 -1.65
N LEU A 159 4.99 -15.74 -1.14
CA LEU A 159 5.07 -14.42 -1.79
C LEU A 159 5.62 -14.56 -3.22
N ARG A 160 4.91 -13.96 -4.18
CA ARG A 160 5.26 -13.98 -5.61
C ARG A 160 5.86 -12.68 -6.07
N THR A 161 5.39 -11.56 -5.55
CA THR A 161 5.87 -10.23 -5.97
C THR A 161 6.22 -9.39 -4.75
N LEU A 162 7.42 -8.80 -4.79
CA LEU A 162 7.86 -7.75 -3.89
C LEU A 162 8.06 -6.47 -4.70
N SER A 163 7.13 -5.53 -4.57
CA SER A 163 7.20 -4.24 -5.24
C SER A 163 7.89 -3.21 -4.35
N LEU A 164 8.95 -2.58 -4.84
CA LEU A 164 9.56 -1.42 -4.20
C LEU A 164 8.93 -0.16 -4.76
N VAL A 165 8.17 0.55 -3.91
CA VAL A 165 7.35 1.69 -4.32
C VAL A 165 8.11 2.99 -4.12
N LEU A 166 8.31 3.71 -5.21
CA LEU A 166 8.86 5.05 -5.25
C LEU A 166 7.71 6.08 -5.25
N PRO A 167 7.97 7.31 -4.76
CA PRO A 167 7.00 8.40 -4.81
C PRO A 167 6.61 8.83 -6.24
N GLY A 168 7.45 8.57 -7.23
CA GLY A 168 7.18 8.93 -8.63
C GLY A 168 8.39 8.72 -9.53
N THR A 169 8.24 9.06 -10.80
CA THR A 169 9.32 9.04 -11.79
C THR A 169 10.26 10.22 -11.57
N MET A 170 11.17 10.11 -10.61
CA MET A 170 12.17 11.15 -10.30
C MET A 170 13.41 10.58 -9.63
N ASN A 171 14.52 11.31 -9.75
CA ASN A 171 15.77 10.98 -9.08
C ASN A 171 15.66 11.21 -7.56
N LEU A 172 16.03 10.21 -6.76
CA LEU A 172 16.00 10.29 -5.30
C LEU A 172 17.41 10.53 -4.75
N ARG A 173 17.58 11.63 -4.01
CA ARG A 173 18.86 11.97 -3.37
C ARG A 173 19.10 11.19 -2.09
N SER A 174 18.04 10.61 -1.54
CA SER A 174 18.08 9.74 -0.38
C SER A 174 17.17 8.54 -0.59
N PRO A 175 17.61 7.31 -0.29
CA PRO A 175 16.73 6.16 -0.30
C PRO A 175 15.82 6.14 0.94
N ALA A 176 16.00 7.06 1.89
CA ALA A 176 15.13 7.24 3.05
C ALA A 176 13.94 8.18 2.79
N VAL A 177 13.76 8.65 1.55
CA VAL A 177 12.59 9.46 1.15
C VAL A 177 11.31 8.71 1.47
N SER A 178 10.41 9.39 2.19
CA SER A 178 9.08 8.87 2.48
C SER A 178 8.00 9.72 1.82
N PHE A 179 6.81 9.16 1.69
CA PHE A 179 5.68 9.87 1.09
C PHE A 179 4.35 9.41 1.67
N LEU A 180 3.33 10.27 1.62
CA LEU A 180 1.96 9.85 1.88
C LEU A 180 1.41 9.10 0.66
N HIS A 181 0.78 7.96 0.93
CA HIS A 181 0.11 7.17 -0.08
C HIS A 181 -1.12 7.91 -0.65
N PRO A 182 -1.67 7.46 -1.79
CA PRO A 182 -2.85 8.07 -2.40
C PRO A 182 -4.06 8.10 -1.47
N ALA A 183 -4.89 9.13 -1.63
CA ALA A 183 -6.07 9.31 -0.80
C ALA A 183 -7.24 8.54 -1.40
N ARG A 184 -7.28 8.46 -2.73
CA ARG A 184 -8.39 7.89 -3.50
C ARG A 184 -8.01 6.49 -4.00
N ARG A 185 -8.93 5.87 -4.74
CA ARG A 185 -8.64 4.62 -5.44
C ARG A 185 -7.38 4.80 -6.28
N CYS A 186 -6.44 3.89 -6.10
CA CYS A 186 -5.12 3.96 -6.71
C CYS A 186 -4.70 2.58 -7.22
N ARG A 187 -3.71 2.58 -8.09
CA ARG A 187 -3.07 1.37 -8.60
C ARG A 187 -1.55 1.55 -8.56
N LEU A 188 -0.83 0.43 -8.55
CA LEU A 188 0.61 0.43 -8.73
C LEU A 188 0.93 0.33 -10.23
N ARG A 189 1.79 1.23 -10.71
CA ARG A 189 2.29 1.24 -12.07
C ARG A 189 3.75 0.81 -12.08
N ASN A 190 4.08 -0.21 -12.87
CA ASN A 190 5.46 -0.60 -13.14
C ASN A 190 6.20 0.53 -13.86
N PHE A 191 7.45 0.78 -13.46
CA PHE A 191 8.36 1.56 -14.29
C PHE A 191 8.70 0.78 -15.57
N SER A 192 8.82 1.49 -16.69
CA SER A 192 9.35 0.89 -17.91
C SER A 192 10.85 0.63 -17.78
N ASP A 193 11.40 -0.23 -18.63
CA ASP A 193 12.84 -0.49 -18.65
C ASP A 193 13.68 0.79 -18.82
N ASP A 194 13.27 1.68 -19.73
CA ASP A 194 13.92 2.97 -19.91
C ASP A 194 13.92 3.80 -18.61
N THR A 195 12.78 3.83 -17.91
CA THR A 195 12.67 4.55 -16.63
C THR A 195 13.52 3.93 -15.53
N LEU A 196 13.69 2.59 -15.50
CA LEU A 196 14.56 1.92 -14.53
C LEU A 196 16.05 2.29 -14.72
N ASP A 197 16.46 2.62 -15.94
CA ASP A 197 17.82 3.02 -16.26
C ASP A 197 18.06 4.53 -16.11
N GLU A 198 17.02 5.36 -16.32
CA GLU A 198 17.07 6.81 -16.17
C GLU A 198 16.93 7.29 -14.71
N VAL A 199 16.02 6.68 -13.94
CA VAL A 199 15.80 7.07 -12.54
C VAL A 199 17.00 6.62 -11.72
N THR A 200 17.61 7.58 -11.02
CA THR A 200 18.74 7.33 -10.13
C THR A 200 18.33 7.47 -8.66
N MET A 201 18.94 6.65 -7.81
CA MET A 201 18.81 6.75 -6.36
C MET A 201 20.19 6.84 -5.72
N ALA A 202 20.31 7.59 -4.64
CA ALA A 202 21.50 7.52 -3.81
C ALA A 202 21.70 6.10 -3.26
N SER A 203 22.92 5.56 -3.43
CA SER A 203 23.29 4.29 -2.85
C SER A 203 23.06 4.27 -1.35
N ILE A 204 22.58 3.14 -0.82
CA ILE A 204 22.47 2.95 0.63
C ILE A 204 23.89 3.06 1.23
N PRO A 205 24.11 3.84 2.31
CA PRO A 205 25.44 4.00 2.90
C PRO A 205 25.87 2.70 3.58
N PHE A 206 26.45 1.79 2.82
CA PHE A 206 27.14 0.61 3.31
C PHE A 206 28.53 0.56 2.67
N PRO A 207 29.65 0.62 3.43
CA PRO A 207 29.86 0.96 4.83
C PRO A 207 30.73 2.22 5.03
N ARG A 208 30.92 3.07 4.01
CA ARG A 208 31.73 4.30 4.12
C ARG A 208 30.84 5.53 4.27
N PRO A 209 30.83 6.18 5.44
CA PRO A 209 30.12 7.44 5.63
C PRO A 209 30.66 8.50 4.66
N GLY A 210 29.79 9.17 3.89
CA GLY A 210 30.15 10.36 3.12
C GLY A 210 30.20 10.21 1.59
N GLU A 211 30.08 9.00 1.04
CA GLU A 211 30.01 8.80 -0.42
C GLU A 211 28.72 8.05 -0.79
N THR A 212 27.59 8.74 -0.81
CA THR A 212 26.41 8.23 -1.52
C THR A 212 26.62 8.51 -3.00
N GLN A 213 26.88 7.47 -3.79
CA GLN A 213 26.93 7.60 -5.23
C GLN A 213 25.52 7.37 -5.80
N PRO A 214 25.01 8.29 -6.66
CA PRO A 214 23.80 8.01 -7.42
C PRO A 214 23.99 6.74 -8.26
N MET A 215 23.00 5.86 -8.25
CA MET A 215 22.98 4.64 -9.04
C MET A 215 21.63 4.47 -9.74
N PRO A 216 21.59 3.92 -10.96
CA PRO A 216 20.34 3.61 -11.63
C PRO A 216 19.44 2.71 -10.79
N LEU A 217 18.13 2.89 -10.88
CA LEU A 217 17.12 2.13 -10.14
C LEU A 217 17.22 0.63 -10.46
N ARG A 218 17.47 0.25 -11.73
CA ARG A 218 17.74 -1.14 -12.10
C ARG A 218 18.86 -1.75 -11.27
N LYS A 219 19.99 -1.05 -11.17
CA LYS A 219 21.13 -1.50 -10.38
C LYS A 219 20.77 -1.58 -8.90
N TYR A 220 19.94 -0.68 -8.38
CA TYR A 220 19.44 -0.77 -7.01
C TYR A 220 18.59 -2.02 -6.78
N LEU A 221 17.69 -2.37 -7.73
CA LEU A 221 16.90 -3.61 -7.66
C LEU A 221 17.80 -4.84 -7.64
N ASP A 222 18.85 -4.87 -8.45
CA ASP A 222 19.85 -5.95 -8.43
C ASP A 222 20.56 -6.07 -7.07
N HIS A 223 20.87 -4.94 -6.42
CA HIS A 223 21.45 -4.94 -5.07
C HIS A 223 20.46 -5.47 -4.04
N SER A 224 19.18 -5.08 -4.13
CA SER A 224 18.11 -5.59 -3.26
C SER A 224 17.93 -7.10 -3.42
N ARG A 225 17.92 -7.60 -4.67
CA ARG A 225 17.92 -9.04 -4.99
C ARG A 225 19.10 -9.74 -4.34
N ALA A 226 20.33 -9.25 -4.55
CA ALA A 226 21.53 -9.85 -3.99
C ALA A 226 21.53 -9.86 -2.45
N GLY A 227 20.94 -8.84 -1.82
CA GLY A 227 20.73 -8.77 -0.37
C GLY A 227 19.75 -9.83 0.14
N LEU A 228 18.63 -10.02 -0.55
CA LEU A 228 17.67 -11.09 -0.27
C LEU A 228 18.32 -12.47 -0.44
N ASP A 229 19.00 -12.73 -1.56
CA ASP A 229 19.63 -14.03 -1.83
C ASP A 229 20.73 -14.38 -0.83
N ARG A 230 21.49 -13.37 -0.37
CA ARG A 230 22.45 -13.55 0.73
C ARG A 230 21.77 -14.06 1.99
N HIS A 231 20.57 -13.57 2.31
CA HIS A 231 19.82 -14.04 3.47
C HIS A 231 19.47 -15.52 3.40
N ILE A 232 19.19 -16.07 2.21
CA ILE A 232 18.92 -17.50 2.04
C ILE A 232 20.17 -18.34 2.31
N ARG A 233 21.30 -17.94 1.73
CA ARG A 233 22.61 -18.61 1.93
C ARG A 233 23.05 -18.62 3.39
N ASP A 234 22.89 -17.50 4.08
CA ASP A 234 23.39 -17.35 5.45
C ASP A 234 22.56 -18.16 6.48
N TRP A 235 21.28 -18.46 6.20
CA TRP A 235 20.35 -19.00 7.19
C TRP A 235 19.89 -20.44 6.95
N SER A 236 20.47 -21.17 5.99
CA SER A 236 20.20 -22.60 5.71
C SER A 236 18.71 -22.96 5.77
N VAL A 237 17.93 -22.44 4.82
CA VAL A 237 16.49 -22.67 4.75
C VAL A 237 16.14 -24.10 4.38
N GLY A 238 15.19 -24.68 5.12
CA GLY A 238 14.52 -25.93 4.74
C GLY A 238 13.24 -25.65 3.95
N GLY A 239 12.76 -26.66 3.23
CA GLY A 239 11.54 -26.62 2.42
C GLY A 239 11.70 -27.50 1.19
N ASP A 240 10.62 -28.13 0.73
CA ASP A 240 10.64 -28.84 -0.55
C ASP A 240 10.47 -27.80 -1.68
N ASP A 241 11.40 -27.82 -2.65
CA ASP A 241 11.30 -26.98 -3.85
C ASP A 241 9.99 -27.26 -4.62
N SER A 242 9.26 -28.34 -4.37
CA SER A 242 7.95 -28.61 -4.98
C SER A 242 6.81 -27.73 -4.45
N GLU A 243 6.93 -27.12 -3.27
CA GLU A 243 5.81 -26.45 -2.56
C GLU A 243 5.52 -25.03 -3.08
N GLY A 244 6.28 -24.53 -4.06
CA GLY A 244 6.04 -23.22 -4.65
C GLY A 244 6.33 -22.06 -3.69
N THR A 245 7.29 -22.19 -2.79
CA THR A 245 7.79 -21.09 -1.95
C THR A 245 8.42 -19.95 -2.77
N ALA A 246 8.69 -18.80 -2.14
CA ALA A 246 9.30 -17.61 -2.72
C ALA A 246 10.82 -17.77 -3.01
N TRP A 247 11.43 -18.81 -2.46
CA TRP A 247 12.85 -19.14 -2.64
C TRP A 247 13.03 -20.56 -3.19
N SER A 248 14.23 -20.86 -3.65
CA SER A 248 14.65 -22.23 -3.98
C SER A 248 15.84 -22.60 -3.11
N THR A 249 15.76 -23.79 -2.51
CA THR A 249 16.88 -24.38 -1.76
C THR A 249 17.98 -24.86 -2.70
N LYS A 250 17.64 -25.31 -3.91
CA LYS A 250 18.61 -25.71 -4.94
C LYS A 250 19.43 -24.52 -5.49
N GLU A 251 18.79 -23.37 -5.65
CA GLU A 251 19.42 -22.16 -6.20
C GLU A 251 19.94 -21.21 -5.12
N ASP A 252 19.78 -21.57 -3.83
CA ASP A 252 20.17 -20.77 -2.66
C ASP A 252 19.77 -19.28 -2.77
N SER A 253 18.57 -19.01 -3.29
CA SER A 253 18.13 -17.65 -3.65
C SER A 253 16.61 -17.49 -3.61
N PHE A 254 16.14 -16.24 -3.60
CA PHE A 254 14.73 -15.88 -3.78
C PHE A 254 14.31 -15.90 -5.26
N SER A 255 14.73 -16.93 -6.02
CA SER A 255 14.56 -16.97 -7.48
C SER A 255 13.11 -16.99 -7.97
N ARG A 256 12.18 -17.38 -7.10
CA ARG A 256 10.73 -17.45 -7.39
C ARG A 256 9.96 -16.20 -6.96
N LEU A 257 10.65 -15.24 -6.35
CA LEU A 257 10.11 -13.94 -5.99
C LEU A 257 10.44 -12.96 -7.10
N GLU A 258 9.43 -12.34 -7.71
CA GLU A 258 9.61 -11.22 -8.62
C GLU A 258 9.85 -9.95 -7.81
N ILE A 259 10.89 -9.17 -8.14
CA ILE A 259 11.15 -7.87 -7.52
C ILE A 259 10.97 -6.82 -8.59
N THR A 260 10.05 -5.88 -8.35
CA THR A 260 9.73 -4.81 -9.29
C THR A 260 9.90 -3.45 -8.62
N ALA A 261 10.07 -2.40 -9.42
CA ALA A 261 9.89 -1.04 -8.96
C ALA A 261 8.59 -0.47 -9.51
N GLN A 262 7.83 0.17 -8.64
CA GLN A 262 6.52 0.72 -8.99
C GLN A 262 6.34 2.11 -8.40
N THR A 263 5.32 2.82 -8.88
CA THR A 263 4.83 4.06 -8.28
C THR A 263 3.31 4.00 -8.19
N PHE A 264 2.73 4.76 -7.26
CA PHE A 264 1.28 4.94 -7.24
C PHE A 264 0.81 5.83 -8.38
N VAL A 265 -0.30 5.44 -8.97
CA VAL A 265 -1.14 6.30 -9.80
C VAL A 265 -2.55 6.38 -9.21
N GLU A 266 -3.11 7.59 -9.19
CA GLU A 266 -4.47 7.85 -8.71
C GLU A 266 -5.36 8.15 -9.93
N TYR A 267 -6.61 7.68 -9.90
CA TYR A 267 -7.57 7.98 -10.95
C TYR A 267 -8.09 9.41 -10.80
N HIS A 268 -7.86 10.24 -11.82
CA HIS A 268 -8.50 11.53 -11.95
C HIS A 268 -9.60 11.39 -13.01
N GLY A 269 -10.86 11.47 -12.57
CA GLY A 269 -12.00 11.36 -13.48
C GLY A 269 -11.96 12.43 -14.56
N THR A 270 -12.63 12.16 -15.70
CA THR A 270 -12.72 13.09 -16.83
C THR A 270 -13.39 14.39 -16.38
N GLY A 271 -12.62 15.43 -16.12
CA GLY A 271 -13.17 16.77 -15.93
C GLY A 271 -13.82 17.20 -17.23
N GLN A 272 -15.06 17.68 -17.20
CA GLN A 272 -15.59 18.45 -18.32
C GLN A 272 -14.98 19.85 -18.26
N THR A 273 -13.76 20.00 -18.77
CA THR A 273 -13.16 21.32 -18.99
C THR A 273 -13.57 21.76 -20.41
N GLU A 274 -14.49 22.72 -20.50
CA GLU A 274 -14.79 23.48 -21.72
C GLU A 274 -15.12 22.65 -22.98
N GLY A 275 -15.94 21.61 -22.85
CA GLY A 275 -16.50 20.89 -24.02
C GLY A 275 -15.52 19.98 -24.76
N LYS A 276 -14.32 19.74 -24.21
CA LYS A 276 -13.46 18.64 -24.64
C LYS A 276 -13.60 17.50 -23.64
N GLN A 277 -13.91 16.31 -24.14
CA GLN A 277 -13.88 15.09 -23.36
C GLN A 277 -12.40 14.79 -23.09
N GLU A 278 -11.90 15.13 -21.91
CA GLU A 278 -10.58 14.69 -21.47
C GLU A 278 -10.60 13.17 -21.33
N GLU A 279 -9.54 12.51 -21.81
CA GLU A 279 -9.35 11.08 -21.62
C GLU A 279 -9.10 10.79 -20.14
N GLU A 280 -9.55 9.62 -19.68
CA GLU A 280 -9.30 9.15 -18.31
C GLU A 280 -7.80 9.18 -18.00
N GLN A 281 -7.40 9.92 -16.97
CA GLN A 281 -5.99 10.11 -16.66
C GLN A 281 -5.62 9.47 -15.31
N TRP A 282 -4.76 8.45 -15.38
CA TRP A 282 -4.05 7.91 -14.23
C TRP A 282 -2.77 8.72 -14.02
N VAL A 283 -2.68 9.44 -12.90
CA VAL A 283 -1.61 10.40 -12.64
C VAL A 283 -0.77 9.96 -11.44
N GLU A 284 0.55 10.13 -11.50
CA GLU A 284 1.42 9.95 -10.34
C GLU A 284 1.13 11.04 -9.31
N VAL A 285 0.76 10.66 -8.08
CA VAL A 285 0.37 11.64 -7.04
C VAL A 285 1.33 11.69 -5.86
N CYS A 286 2.17 10.68 -5.66
CA CYS A 286 3.01 10.58 -4.46
C CYS A 286 4.24 11.50 -4.51
N ARG A 287 4.62 11.98 -5.70
CA ARG A 287 5.69 12.95 -5.90
C ARG A 287 5.40 14.29 -5.21
N ASP A 288 4.13 14.68 -5.18
CA ASP A 288 3.69 15.92 -4.53
C ASP A 288 3.34 15.70 -3.05
N ARG A 289 3.54 14.47 -2.55
CA ARG A 289 3.24 14.04 -1.18
C ARG A 289 4.47 13.55 -0.43
N LEU A 290 5.65 14.03 -0.84
CA LEU A 290 6.90 13.72 -0.16
C LEU A 290 6.88 14.25 1.27
N LEU A 291 7.35 13.41 2.17
CA LEU A 291 7.71 13.78 3.53
C LEU A 291 9.21 14.11 3.47
N ASP A 292 9.52 15.42 3.47
CA ASP A 292 10.85 16.02 3.24
C ASP A 292 12.07 15.23 3.81
N GLU A 293 13.15 15.23 3.04
CA GLU A 293 14.40 14.48 3.27
C GLU A 293 15.19 14.97 4.51
N SER A 294 14.90 16.17 5.00
CA SER A 294 15.63 16.83 6.09
C SER A 294 15.40 16.23 7.50
N GLY A 295 14.45 15.29 7.64
CA GLY A 295 14.05 14.77 8.95
C GLY A 295 13.18 15.73 9.78
N MET A 296 12.96 16.94 9.27
CA MET A 296 12.07 17.97 9.84
C MET A 296 10.65 17.93 9.23
N ALA A 297 10.43 17.00 8.31
CA ALA A 297 9.18 16.85 7.57
C ALA A 297 7.98 16.50 8.47
N PRO A 298 6.76 16.89 8.04
CA PRO A 298 5.55 16.37 8.67
C PRO A 298 5.55 14.84 8.58
N LYS A 299 5.44 14.18 9.73
CA LYS A 299 5.15 12.73 9.77
C LYS A 299 3.68 12.51 9.37
N PRO A 300 3.29 11.32 8.91
CA PRO A 300 1.88 11.00 8.79
C PRO A 300 1.21 11.16 10.16
N ARG A 301 -0.06 11.55 10.15
CA ARG A 301 -0.84 11.74 11.37
C ARG A 301 -0.86 10.45 12.19
N ARG A 302 -0.59 10.57 13.49
CA ARG A 302 -0.83 9.46 14.43
C ARG A 302 -2.33 9.35 14.71
N VAL A 303 -2.92 8.20 14.40
CA VAL A 303 -4.29 7.87 14.81
C VAL A 303 -4.24 6.87 15.96
N ARG A 304 -4.57 7.34 17.17
CA ARG A 304 -4.62 6.51 18.37
C ARG A 304 -5.64 5.39 18.24
N ALA A 305 -5.42 4.26 18.90
CA ALA A 305 -6.28 3.08 18.79
C ALA A 305 -7.74 3.37 19.12
N GLU A 306 -8.00 4.19 20.15
CA GLU A 306 -9.35 4.61 20.57
C GLU A 306 -10.05 5.54 19.57
N ASP A 307 -9.28 6.27 18.75
CA ASP A 307 -9.80 7.19 17.74
C ASP A 307 -10.01 6.49 16.39
N ARG A 308 -9.67 5.20 16.29
CA ARG A 308 -9.77 4.46 15.03
C ARG A 308 -11.22 4.14 14.70
N LYS A 309 -11.69 4.67 13.57
CA LYS A 309 -12.99 4.36 12.99
C LYS A 309 -13.00 2.97 12.36
N ASN A 310 -14.18 2.36 12.25
CA ASN A 310 -14.38 1.09 11.55
C ASN A 310 -14.16 1.28 10.03
N PRO A 311 -13.17 0.61 9.40
CA PRO A 311 -12.92 0.72 7.97
C PRO A 311 -14.08 0.24 7.08
N GLU A 312 -14.98 -0.59 7.60
CA GLU A 312 -16.17 -1.07 6.88
C GLU A 312 -17.31 -0.04 6.79
N GLU A 313 -17.34 0.92 7.72
CA GLU A 313 -18.37 1.96 7.78
C GLU A 313 -17.86 3.29 7.21
N TYR A 314 -16.56 3.53 7.36
CA TYR A 314 -15.92 4.81 7.08
C TYR A 314 -14.66 4.61 6.23
N ARG A 315 -14.50 5.39 5.17
CA ARG A 315 -13.28 5.39 4.36
C ARG A 315 -12.15 6.09 5.09
N VAL A 316 -11.47 5.35 5.97
CA VAL A 316 -10.42 5.84 6.86
C VAL A 316 -9.25 6.55 6.15
N LEU A 317 -8.99 6.18 4.89
CA LEU A 317 -7.95 6.79 4.07
C LEU A 317 -8.22 8.28 3.75
N ASP A 318 -9.48 8.72 3.77
CA ASP A 318 -9.85 10.14 3.55
C ASP A 318 -9.30 11.07 4.63
N ASP A 319 -9.12 10.55 5.85
CA ASP A 319 -8.59 11.29 7.00
C ASP A 319 -7.06 11.20 7.09
N ASP A 320 -6.49 10.09 6.63
CA ASP A 320 -5.10 9.69 6.87
C ASP A 320 -4.14 10.21 5.79
N SER A 321 -4.66 10.45 4.59
CA SER A 321 -3.87 10.94 3.45
C SER A 321 -3.63 12.46 3.46
N ARG A 322 -4.12 13.18 4.46
CA ARG A 322 -3.95 14.64 4.56
C ARG A 322 -2.57 14.95 5.13
N MET A 323 -1.85 15.86 4.49
CA MET A 323 -0.62 16.41 5.06
C MET A 323 -0.97 17.15 6.35
N TYR A 324 -0.34 16.74 7.44
CA TYR A 324 -0.51 17.39 8.74
C TYR A 324 0.27 18.70 8.76
N THR A 325 -0.34 19.75 9.30
CA THR A 325 0.40 20.97 9.60
C THR A 325 1.28 20.74 10.83
N MET A 326 2.38 21.49 10.95
CA MET A 326 3.26 21.40 12.13
C MET A 326 2.51 21.75 13.43
N GLU A 327 1.53 22.65 13.34
CA GLU A 327 0.68 23.04 14.47
C GLU A 327 -0.18 21.87 14.97
N GLU A 328 -0.80 21.11 14.07
CA GLU A 328 -1.58 19.93 14.43
C GLU A 328 -0.68 18.84 15.04
N PHE A 329 0.54 18.67 14.51
CA PHE A 329 1.52 17.73 15.08
C PHE A 329 1.93 18.13 16.50
N ASP A 330 2.28 19.39 16.71
CA ASP A 330 2.65 19.92 18.03
C ASP A 330 1.49 19.79 19.04
N ALA A 331 0.24 20.00 18.59
CA ALA A 331 -0.93 19.81 19.42
C ALA A 331 -1.10 18.34 19.85
N ASP A 332 -0.87 17.40 18.93
CA ASP A 332 -0.91 15.96 19.23
C ASP A 332 0.21 15.53 20.18
N VAL A 333 1.44 16.01 19.96
CA VAL A 333 2.58 15.72 20.85
C VAL A 333 2.33 16.27 22.26
N LYS A 334 1.84 17.51 22.40
CA LYS A 334 1.50 18.09 23.72
C LYS A 334 0.38 17.32 24.41
N ARG A 335 -0.55 16.75 23.64
CA ARG A 335 -1.65 15.93 24.16
C ARG A 335 -1.17 14.54 24.62
N ASP A 336 -0.24 13.92 23.91
CA ASP A 336 0.38 12.63 24.27
C ASP A 336 1.37 12.78 25.43
N HIS A 337 2.10 13.90 25.45
CA HIS A 337 3.23 14.16 26.33
C HIS A 337 3.15 15.57 26.92
N PRO A 338 2.21 15.83 27.85
CA PRO A 338 2.01 17.16 28.44
C PRO A 338 3.26 17.68 29.18
N GLU A 339 4.18 16.81 29.54
CA GLU A 339 5.48 17.15 30.13
C GLU A 339 6.45 17.83 29.16
N TYR A 340 6.24 17.73 27.84
CA TYR A 340 7.04 18.41 26.83
C TYR A 340 6.48 19.81 26.55
N THR A 341 6.94 20.82 27.30
CA THR A 341 6.41 22.20 27.23
C THR A 341 7.10 23.11 26.21
N GLY A 342 8.07 22.65 25.42
CA GLY A 342 8.63 23.47 24.35
C GLY A 342 9.84 22.88 23.65
N PHE A 343 9.66 22.38 22.43
CA PHE A 343 10.77 21.95 21.58
C PHE A 343 11.01 22.82 20.35
N TYR A 344 10.08 23.70 19.97
CA TYR A 344 10.23 24.46 18.73
C TYR A 344 9.83 25.92 18.88
N SER A 345 10.83 26.77 19.07
CA SER A 345 10.78 28.14 18.54
C SER A 345 11.62 28.12 17.27
N PRO A 346 11.03 28.19 16.06
CA PRO A 346 11.78 28.17 14.79
C PRO A 346 12.78 29.33 14.65
N ASN A 347 12.77 30.29 15.57
CA ASN A 347 13.57 31.51 15.54
C ASN A 347 14.63 31.60 16.65
N ALA A 348 14.89 30.54 17.40
CA ALA A 348 15.95 30.55 18.41
C ALA A 348 17.32 30.23 17.79
N GLY A 349 17.90 31.19 17.04
CA GLY A 349 19.35 31.20 16.80
C GLY A 349 19.83 31.52 15.39
N LEU A 350 19.64 32.76 14.94
CA LEU A 350 20.69 33.53 14.25
C LEU A 350 20.64 34.95 14.82
N GLY A 351 21.15 35.10 16.05
CA GLY A 351 21.66 36.39 16.51
C GLY A 351 23.07 36.54 15.94
N ASP A 352 23.31 37.69 15.31
CA ASP A 352 24.57 38.11 14.67
C ASP A 352 25.83 37.94 15.52
#